data_AF-A0A8C5MF73-F1
#
_entry.id   AF-A0A8C5MF73-F1
#
_cell.length_a   1.000
_cell.length_b   1.000
_cell.length_c   1.000
_cell.angle_alpha   90.00
_cell.angle_beta   90.00
_cell.angle_gamma   90.00
#
_symmetry.space_group_name_H-M   'P 1'
#
loop_
_entity.id
_entity.type
_entity.pdbx_description
1 polymer ?
#
loop_
_entity_poly.entity_id
_entity_poly.type
_entity_poly.pdbx_seq_one_letter_code
_entity_poly.pdbx_strand_id
1 'polypeptide(L)'
;MIISGSDMDLLNLLLISLLLAAPSSAQQPTERQTFTCGGNLTGVSGLLGSEGFPGVYPPNSKCTWKITVPEGKVVVLSFRFIDLESDNLCRYDFVDVYSGHANGQRIGRFCGTFRPGALVSNSNKMLVQMISDANTAGNGFIAMYSAAEPNERGDQYCGGRLDKPTGTFKTPNWPDRDYPAGVTCVWQIIAPKHQVIELKFEKFDVERDNYCRYDYVAVFNGGEINDAKRIGKFCGDSPPAPIVSERNELLIQFLSDLSLTADGFISHYKFRPKKLPTTTAPPATTAVPTTTNLKPTVALCQQKCKRTGTLESNYCSSNFVITGTIITTLSRGGSVYATVSIINVYKEGTLAIQQAGKTMSAKIMAVCKQCPLIRRGLNYIIMGQVDEDGRAKVLPNNYVMSFKAKNQKMLNTLKTKRC
;
A
#
# COMPACT_ATOMS: atom_id res chain seq x y z
N MET A 1 48.71 -39.05 -45.83
CA MET A 1 49.76 -38.24 -45.17
C MET A 1 49.62 -38.54 -43.68
N ILE A 2 49.98 -39.75 -43.23
CA ILE A 2 51.31 -40.23 -42.81
C ILE A 2 51.92 -39.36 -41.70
N ILE A 3 52.16 -40.06 -40.59
CA ILE A 3 52.74 -39.73 -39.29
C ILE A 3 54.26 -39.49 -39.39
N SER A 4 54.81 -38.57 -38.58
CA SER A 4 56.09 -38.67 -37.82
C SER A 4 56.39 -37.30 -37.19
N GLY A 5 57.05 -37.09 -36.04
CA GLY A 5 57.65 -37.90 -34.96
C GLY A 5 57.74 -36.94 -33.75
N SER A 6 57.47 -37.35 -32.51
CA SER A 6 58.32 -38.12 -31.58
C SER A 6 59.60 -37.41 -31.11
N ASP A 7 59.69 -37.32 -29.78
CA ASP A 7 60.88 -37.40 -28.91
C ASP A 7 61.60 -36.12 -28.43
N MET A 8 61.41 -35.86 -27.14
CA MET A 8 62.52 -36.03 -26.20
C MET A 8 62.02 -36.62 -24.86
N ASP A 9 62.44 -37.86 -24.63
CA ASP A 9 62.41 -38.61 -23.37
C ASP A 9 63.14 -37.90 -22.22
N LEU A 10 62.76 -38.17 -20.96
CA LEU A 10 63.46 -39.14 -20.10
C LEU A 10 62.87 -39.14 -18.67
N LEU A 11 62.60 -40.36 -18.21
CA LEU A 11 62.77 -40.92 -16.86
C LEU A 11 61.52 -41.32 -16.06
N ASN A 12 61.63 -42.55 -15.58
CA ASN A 12 60.60 -43.49 -15.18
C ASN A 12 60.76 -43.82 -13.67
N LEU A 13 59.68 -44.26 -13.02
CA LEU A 13 59.60 -45.11 -11.81
C LEU A 13 60.03 -44.57 -10.42
N LEU A 14 59.06 -44.37 -9.51
CA LEU A 14 58.73 -45.31 -8.41
C LEU A 14 57.72 -44.72 -7.41
N LEU A 15 56.79 -45.58 -6.96
CA LEU A 15 55.80 -45.34 -5.91
C LEU A 15 56.45 -44.91 -4.59
N ILE A 16 55.78 -44.02 -3.82
CA ILE A 16 55.40 -44.23 -2.41
C ILE A 16 54.36 -43.16 -2.04
N SER A 17 53.23 -43.64 -1.56
CA SER A 17 52.14 -42.89 -0.95
C SER A 17 52.57 -42.22 0.36
N LEU A 18 52.49 -40.88 0.43
CA LEU A 18 52.39 -40.12 1.68
C LEU A 18 51.28 -39.07 1.55
N LEU A 19 50.35 -39.11 2.50
CA LEU A 19 49.28 -38.16 2.69
C LEU A 19 49.83 -36.74 2.82
N LEU A 20 49.43 -35.84 1.92
CA LEU A 20 49.45 -34.40 2.17
C LEU A 20 48.08 -33.81 1.80
N ALA A 21 47.51 -33.12 2.78
CA ALA A 21 46.20 -32.49 2.76
C ALA A 21 46.02 -31.61 1.51
N ALA A 22 44.84 -31.71 0.89
CA ALA A 22 44.40 -30.76 -0.10
C ALA A 22 44.42 -29.34 0.51
N PRO A 23 44.95 -28.31 -0.20
CA PRO A 23 44.78 -26.94 0.25
C PRO A 23 43.28 -26.63 0.23
N SER A 24 42.78 -26.23 1.40
CA SER A 24 41.50 -25.58 1.57
C SER A 24 41.34 -24.50 0.50
N SER A 25 40.24 -24.57 -0.26
CA SER A 25 39.78 -23.49 -1.12
C SER A 25 39.62 -22.24 -0.25
N ALA A 26 40.63 -21.38 -0.27
CA ALA A 26 40.54 -20.04 0.29
C ALA A 26 39.37 -19.33 -0.41
N GLN A 27 38.26 -19.18 0.30
CA GLN A 27 37.17 -18.30 -0.12
C GLN A 27 37.77 -16.91 -0.36
N GLN A 28 37.69 -16.42 -1.59
CA GLN A 28 37.95 -15.01 -1.88
C GLN A 28 37.11 -14.16 -0.91
N PRO A 29 37.69 -13.15 -0.25
CA PRO A 29 36.90 -12.25 0.59
C PRO A 29 35.85 -11.59 -0.31
N THR A 30 34.58 -11.74 0.03
CA THR A 30 33.53 -10.88 -0.52
C THR A 30 33.86 -9.46 -0.12
N GLU A 31 34.40 -8.67 -1.05
CA GLU A 31 34.73 -7.27 -0.84
C GLU A 31 33.45 -6.55 -0.39
N ARG A 32 33.40 -6.11 0.88
CA ARG A 32 32.25 -5.39 1.41
C ARG A 32 32.17 -4.06 0.68
N GLN A 33 31.09 -3.86 -0.06
CA GLN A 33 30.82 -2.59 -0.73
C GLN A 33 30.78 -1.46 0.31
N THR A 34 31.74 -0.53 0.22
CA THR A 34 31.87 0.60 1.13
C THR A 34 31.13 1.81 0.58
N PHE A 35 30.33 2.45 1.44
CA PHE A 35 29.60 3.68 1.10
C PHE A 35 30.31 4.88 1.72
N THR A 36 30.53 5.92 0.91
CA THR A 36 31.12 7.19 1.34
C THR A 36 30.05 8.29 1.40
N CYS A 37 30.35 9.36 2.14
CA CYS A 37 29.42 10.46 2.35
C CYS A 37 29.18 11.28 1.07
N GLY A 38 28.01 11.12 0.46
CA GLY A 38 27.56 11.92 -0.68
C GLY A 38 28.25 11.58 -2.01
N GLY A 39 28.02 12.43 -3.01
CA GLY A 39 28.66 12.32 -4.32
C GLY A 39 27.74 12.68 -5.49
N ASN A 40 28.34 12.75 -6.69
CA ASN A 40 27.58 12.89 -7.93
C ASN A 40 27.38 11.51 -8.55
N LEU A 41 26.13 11.10 -8.71
CA LEU A 41 25.75 9.80 -9.25
C LEU A 41 25.16 10.01 -10.64
N THR A 42 25.83 9.46 -11.65
CA THR A 42 25.41 9.55 -13.05
C THR A 42 25.25 8.17 -13.64
N GLY A 43 24.21 7.97 -14.44
CA GLY A 43 23.98 6.69 -15.13
C GLY A 43 22.52 6.29 -15.15
N VAL A 44 22.23 5.11 -15.69
CA VAL A 44 20.87 4.58 -15.77
C VAL A 44 20.43 3.88 -14.48
N SER A 45 21.36 3.55 -13.58
CA SER A 45 21.05 2.96 -12.28
C SER A 45 22.27 3.00 -11.37
N GLY A 46 22.05 2.90 -10.06
CA GLY A 46 23.14 2.73 -9.10
C GLY A 46 22.65 2.58 -7.67
N LEU A 47 23.60 2.39 -6.76
CA LEU A 47 23.36 2.31 -5.32
C LEU A 47 23.91 3.55 -4.62
N LEU A 48 23.24 3.94 -3.55
CA LEU A 48 23.70 4.93 -2.59
C LEU A 48 23.34 4.46 -1.19
N GLY A 49 24.13 4.84 -0.21
CA GLY A 49 23.89 4.48 1.18
C GLY A 49 24.62 5.43 2.11
N SER A 50 24.20 5.43 3.36
CA SER A 50 24.86 6.19 4.41
C SER A 50 26.32 5.76 4.56
N GLU A 51 27.19 6.70 4.93
CA GLU A 51 28.58 6.39 5.23
C GLU A 51 28.67 5.29 6.28
N GLY A 52 29.49 4.27 6.02
CA GLY A 52 29.68 3.14 6.93
C GLY A 52 28.62 2.03 6.86
N PHE A 53 27.57 2.15 6.03
CA PHE A 53 26.58 1.07 5.84
C PHE A 53 27.25 -0.27 5.45
N PRO A 54 26.84 -1.43 6.00
CA PRO A 54 25.69 -1.68 6.88
C PRO A 54 25.94 -1.42 8.38
N GLY A 55 27.05 -0.77 8.74
CA GLY A 55 27.33 -0.30 10.10
C GLY A 55 26.63 1.01 10.45
N VAL A 56 26.90 1.49 11.65
CA VAL A 56 26.32 2.72 12.20
C VAL A 56 26.87 3.95 11.47
N TYR A 57 25.98 4.87 11.06
CA TYR A 57 26.41 6.09 10.39
C TYR A 57 27.07 7.08 11.37
N PRO A 58 27.98 7.95 10.91
CA PRO A 58 28.65 8.89 11.80
C PRO A 58 27.70 10.01 12.28
N PRO A 59 27.84 10.48 13.54
CA PRO A 59 27.10 11.63 14.05
C PRO A 59 27.59 12.94 13.38
N ASN A 60 26.77 13.99 13.43
CA ASN A 60 27.05 15.31 12.86
C ASN A 60 27.39 15.29 11.36
N SER A 61 26.83 14.33 10.62
CA SER A 61 27.10 14.14 9.20
C SER A 61 26.13 14.94 8.35
N LYS A 62 26.62 15.47 7.23
CA LYS A 62 25.80 16.07 6.18
C LYS A 62 26.21 15.54 4.82
N CYS A 63 25.58 14.44 4.43
CA CYS A 63 25.88 13.76 3.18
C CYS A 63 24.86 14.14 2.11
N THR A 64 25.31 14.45 0.90
CA THR A 64 24.45 14.88 -0.21
C THR A 64 24.81 14.13 -1.49
N TRP A 65 23.85 13.40 -2.04
CA TRP A 65 23.95 12.70 -3.31
C TRP A 65 23.16 13.43 -4.39
N LYS A 66 23.83 13.80 -5.48
CA LYS A 66 23.23 14.42 -6.67
C LYS A 66 23.10 13.39 -7.77
N ILE A 67 21.90 12.88 -7.97
CA ILE A 67 21.60 11.87 -8.99
C ILE A 67 21.22 12.57 -10.30
N THR A 68 21.82 12.13 -11.41
CA THR A 68 21.50 12.59 -12.77
C THR A 68 21.40 11.38 -13.70
N VAL A 69 20.20 11.15 -14.23
CA VAL A 69 19.95 10.12 -15.25
C VAL A 69 19.95 10.76 -16.66
N PRO A 70 19.98 9.98 -17.76
CA PRO A 70 19.91 10.53 -19.11
C PRO A 70 18.74 11.50 -19.32
N GLU A 71 18.92 12.46 -20.21
CA GLU A 71 17.85 13.41 -20.57
C GLU A 71 16.64 12.68 -21.15
N GLY A 72 15.45 13.26 -20.94
CA GLY A 72 14.20 12.62 -21.32
C GLY A 72 13.79 11.45 -20.43
N LYS A 73 14.47 11.20 -19.29
CA LYS A 73 14.11 10.21 -18.26
C LYS A 73 13.77 10.88 -16.93
N VAL A 74 13.23 10.09 -16.00
CA VAL A 74 13.10 10.46 -14.58
C VAL A 74 13.91 9.54 -13.67
N VAL A 75 14.19 9.99 -12.44
CA VAL A 75 14.87 9.21 -11.41
C VAL A 75 13.85 8.51 -10.51
N VAL A 76 13.85 7.19 -10.49
CA VAL A 76 13.13 6.37 -9.49
C VAL A 76 14.11 5.97 -8.39
N LEU A 77 13.80 6.26 -7.14
CA LEU A 77 14.58 5.94 -5.95
C LEU A 77 13.80 4.99 -5.04
N SER A 78 14.40 3.85 -4.72
CA SER A 78 13.81 2.82 -3.87
C SER A 78 14.74 2.50 -2.71
N PHE A 79 14.31 2.79 -1.48
CA PHE A 79 15.03 2.36 -0.28
C PHE A 79 14.95 0.84 -0.16
N ARG A 80 16.08 0.18 0.06
CA ARG A 80 16.14 -1.25 0.39
C ARG A 80 16.13 -1.45 1.90
N PHE A 81 16.78 -0.55 2.62
CA PHE A 81 16.85 -0.53 4.08
C PHE A 81 16.94 0.93 4.57
N ILE A 82 16.32 1.21 5.72
CA ILE A 82 16.43 2.48 6.44
C ILE A 82 16.29 2.22 7.94
N ASP A 83 17.20 2.76 8.73
CA ASP A 83 17.25 2.68 10.19
C ASP A 83 18.00 3.93 10.70
N LEU A 84 17.23 4.98 10.97
CA LEU A 84 17.69 6.27 11.48
C LEU A 84 17.09 6.51 12.87
N GLU A 85 17.60 7.50 13.61
CA GLU A 85 16.93 7.93 14.84
C GLU A 85 15.46 8.30 14.55
N SER A 86 14.57 7.88 15.43
CA SER A 86 13.12 8.09 15.28
C SER A 86 12.68 9.34 16.03
N ASP A 87 12.11 10.32 15.32
CA ASP A 87 11.43 11.48 15.88
C ASP A 87 10.13 11.75 15.11
N ASN A 88 9.09 12.20 15.79
CA ASN A 88 7.78 12.46 15.17
C ASN A 88 7.83 13.51 14.04
N LEU A 89 8.85 14.37 14.05
CA LEU A 89 9.09 15.43 13.07
C LEU A 89 10.38 15.24 12.28
N CYS A 90 11.09 14.11 12.50
CA CYS A 90 12.40 13.86 11.93
C CYS A 90 13.36 15.07 12.09
N ARG A 91 13.45 15.62 13.31
CA ARG A 91 14.24 16.83 13.61
C ARG A 91 15.73 16.57 13.82
N TYR A 92 16.07 15.38 14.28
CA TYR A 92 17.44 14.99 14.62
C TYR A 92 18.09 14.37 13.39
N ASP A 93 17.87 13.07 13.17
CA ASP A 93 18.38 12.36 12.00
C ASP A 93 17.32 12.18 10.92
N PHE A 94 17.66 12.50 9.68
CA PHE A 94 16.74 12.34 8.57
C PHE A 94 17.41 12.24 7.20
N VAL A 95 16.66 11.67 6.25
CA VAL A 95 16.93 11.72 4.82
C VAL A 95 15.86 12.55 4.13
N ASP A 96 16.25 13.69 3.56
CA ASP A 96 15.42 14.45 2.65
C ASP A 96 15.66 14.00 1.20
N VAL A 97 14.58 13.88 0.43
CA VAL A 97 14.63 13.59 -1.01
C VAL A 97 13.95 14.71 -1.77
N TYR A 98 14.61 15.26 -2.77
CA TYR A 98 14.11 16.36 -3.60
C TYR A 98 14.07 15.97 -5.08
N SER A 99 13.03 16.43 -5.75
CA SER A 99 12.87 16.35 -7.19
C SER A 99 13.63 17.49 -7.87
N GLY A 100 14.79 17.18 -8.47
CA GLY A 100 15.77 18.16 -8.97
C GLY A 100 17.06 18.19 -8.13
N HIS A 101 18.01 19.07 -8.48
CA HIS A 101 19.21 19.33 -7.67
C HIS A 101 19.00 20.50 -6.71
N ALA A 102 19.33 21.73 -7.13
CA ALA A 102 19.12 22.94 -6.34
C ALA A 102 17.68 23.44 -6.54
N ASN A 103 17.04 23.92 -5.46
CA ASN A 103 15.65 24.41 -5.44
C ASN A 103 14.60 23.37 -5.89
N GLY A 104 14.95 22.09 -5.87
CA GLY A 104 14.02 21.00 -6.17
C GLY A 104 12.88 20.94 -5.14
N GLN A 105 11.71 20.48 -5.56
CA GLN A 105 10.59 20.25 -4.64
C GLN A 105 10.93 19.07 -3.72
N ARG A 106 10.81 19.24 -2.39
CA ARG A 106 10.98 18.12 -1.47
C ARG A 106 9.87 17.11 -1.70
N ILE A 107 10.26 15.88 -2.04
CA ILE A 107 9.38 14.72 -2.19
C ILE A 107 9.02 14.19 -0.81
N GLY A 108 9.98 14.10 0.11
CA GLY A 108 9.73 13.65 1.47
C GLY A 108 10.94 13.82 2.38
N ARG A 109 10.66 13.73 3.68
CA ARG A 109 11.63 13.61 4.78
C ARG A 109 11.36 12.29 5.49
N PHE A 110 12.39 11.49 5.71
CA PHE A 110 12.28 10.15 6.28
C PHE A 110 13.24 9.97 7.45
N CYS A 111 12.78 9.33 8.51
CA CYS A 111 13.56 8.94 9.68
C CYS A 111 12.96 7.66 10.29
N GLY A 112 13.61 7.09 11.32
CA GLY A 112 13.21 5.80 11.88
C GLY A 112 13.42 4.63 10.92
N THR A 113 12.56 3.62 11.06
CA THR A 113 12.66 2.33 10.33
C THR A 113 11.58 2.13 9.26
N PHE A 114 10.71 3.13 9.07
CA PHE A 114 9.65 3.05 8.06
C PHE A 114 10.25 3.26 6.67
N ARG A 115 10.22 2.20 5.85
CA ARG A 115 10.69 2.23 4.47
C ARG A 115 9.58 2.78 3.55
N PRO A 116 9.78 3.96 2.92
CA PRO A 116 8.80 4.48 1.97
C PRO A 116 8.75 3.62 0.71
N GLY A 117 7.66 3.77 -0.05
CA GLY A 117 7.57 3.24 -1.42
C GLY A 117 8.58 3.90 -2.36
N ALA A 118 8.57 3.49 -3.63
CA ALA A 118 9.39 4.11 -4.65
C ALA A 118 9.06 5.61 -4.78
N LEU A 119 10.11 6.43 -4.72
CA LEU A 119 10.05 7.89 -4.86
C LEU A 119 10.49 8.25 -6.26
N VAL A 120 9.82 9.21 -6.90
CA VAL A 120 10.15 9.54 -8.29
C VAL A 120 10.22 11.03 -8.52
N SER A 121 11.24 11.46 -9.27
CA SER A 121 11.41 12.85 -9.67
C SER A 121 10.55 13.23 -10.87
N ASN A 122 10.30 14.53 -11.01
CA ASN A 122 9.66 15.18 -12.16
C ASN A 122 10.65 15.57 -13.28
N SER A 123 11.92 15.26 -13.12
CA SER A 123 13.00 15.57 -14.06
C SER A 123 14.06 14.47 -14.03
N ASN A 124 15.07 14.56 -14.88
CA ASN A 124 16.20 13.64 -14.89
C ASN A 124 17.17 13.84 -13.71
N LYS A 125 16.79 14.62 -12.69
CA LYS A 125 17.63 14.99 -11.54
C LYS A 125 16.91 14.71 -10.22
N MET A 126 17.64 14.22 -9.23
CA MET A 126 17.17 14.02 -7.87
C MET A 126 18.29 14.31 -6.87
N LEU A 127 17.95 14.93 -5.74
CA LEU A 127 18.86 15.20 -4.64
C LEU A 127 18.44 14.36 -3.44
N VAL A 128 19.36 13.61 -2.86
CA VAL A 128 19.17 12.92 -1.59
C VAL A 128 20.12 13.53 -0.58
N GLN A 129 19.63 13.94 0.58
CA GLN A 129 20.43 14.54 1.63
C GLN A 129 20.16 13.86 2.96
N MET A 130 21.21 13.32 3.57
CA MET A 130 21.17 12.81 4.94
C MET A 130 21.80 13.82 5.88
N ILE A 131 21.12 14.10 6.99
CA ILE A 131 21.62 14.91 8.10
C ILE A 131 21.51 14.07 9.37
N SER A 132 22.58 14.01 10.16
CA SER A 132 22.57 13.43 11.51
C SER A 132 23.03 14.44 12.56
N ASP A 133 22.52 14.30 13.78
CA ASP A 133 22.92 15.11 14.93
C ASP A 133 24.04 14.44 15.76
N ALA A 134 24.32 14.96 16.96
CA ALA A 134 25.43 14.48 17.78
C ALA A 134 25.16 13.18 18.56
N ASN A 135 23.90 12.74 18.72
CA ASN A 135 23.52 11.66 19.62
C ASN A 135 22.61 10.65 18.93
N THR A 136 22.69 9.38 19.34
CA THR A 136 21.88 8.27 18.80
C THR A 136 22.16 8.01 17.32
N ALA A 137 22.35 6.75 16.94
CA ALA A 137 22.51 6.40 15.53
C ALA A 137 22.00 4.98 15.28
N GLY A 138 21.36 4.78 14.13
CA GLY A 138 20.98 3.48 13.61
C GLY A 138 21.97 2.93 12.58
N ASN A 139 21.59 1.85 11.89
CA ASN A 139 22.42 1.23 10.84
C ASN A 139 22.37 1.99 9.50
N GLY A 140 21.66 3.12 9.44
CA GLY A 140 21.64 4.02 8.30
C GLY A 140 20.72 3.54 7.18
N PHE A 141 21.10 3.77 5.93
CA PHE A 141 20.25 3.42 4.79
C PHE A 141 21.03 2.92 3.60
N ILE A 142 20.36 2.13 2.76
CA ILE A 142 20.79 1.83 1.39
C ILE A 142 19.60 1.94 0.45
N ALA A 143 19.80 2.63 -0.66
CA ALA A 143 18.82 2.85 -1.69
C ALA A 143 19.40 2.58 -3.08
N MET A 144 18.51 2.24 -4.00
CA MET A 144 18.82 2.02 -5.40
C MET A 144 18.10 3.07 -6.22
N TYR A 145 18.79 3.69 -7.18
CA TYR A 145 18.17 4.56 -8.16
C TYR A 145 18.17 3.90 -9.55
N SER A 146 17.19 4.24 -10.39
CA SER A 146 17.15 3.86 -11.80
C SER A 146 16.50 4.95 -12.66
N ALA A 147 16.88 4.99 -13.93
CA ALA A 147 16.24 5.77 -14.98
C ALA A 147 14.97 5.07 -15.44
N ALA A 148 13.87 5.81 -15.54
CA ALA A 148 12.63 5.32 -16.11
C ALA A 148 12.12 6.27 -17.18
N GLU A 149 11.35 5.75 -18.14
CA GLU A 149 10.65 6.60 -19.11
C GLU A 149 9.68 7.52 -18.37
N PRO A 150 9.63 8.81 -18.69
CA PRO A 150 8.50 9.65 -18.35
C PRO A 150 7.34 9.11 -19.19
N ASN A 151 6.41 8.37 -18.58
CA ASN A 151 5.38 7.66 -19.33
C ASN A 151 4.62 8.58 -20.32
N GLU A 152 4.68 8.26 -21.61
CA GLU A 152 4.13 9.05 -22.75
C GLU A 152 2.60 9.26 -22.71
N ARG A 153 1.88 8.58 -21.80
CA ARG A 153 0.41 8.66 -21.63
C ARG A 153 -0.05 9.47 -20.41
N GLY A 154 0.86 10.10 -19.68
CA GLY A 154 0.48 10.84 -18.47
C GLY A 154 0.24 9.96 -17.24
N ASP A 155 0.85 8.77 -17.18
CA ASP A 155 1.15 8.11 -15.92
C ASP A 155 2.26 8.90 -15.22
N GLN A 156 1.86 10.09 -14.77
CA GLN A 156 2.69 11.02 -14.05
C GLN A 156 2.94 10.40 -12.69
N TYR A 157 4.22 10.28 -12.37
CA TYR A 157 4.67 10.18 -10.99
C TYR A 157 3.92 11.24 -10.18
N CYS A 158 3.06 10.75 -9.32
CA CYS A 158 2.09 11.53 -8.59
C CYS A 158 2.78 12.43 -7.56
N GLY A 159 2.18 13.58 -7.29
CA GLY A 159 2.71 14.57 -6.36
C GLY A 159 3.05 15.89 -7.05
N GLY A 160 3.80 16.73 -6.34
CA GLY A 160 4.29 18.02 -6.84
C GLY A 160 3.68 19.23 -6.12
N ARG A 161 4.15 20.41 -6.53
CA ARG A 161 3.69 21.69 -5.99
C ARG A 161 2.47 22.18 -6.76
N LEU A 162 1.45 22.62 -6.03
CA LEU A 162 0.17 23.08 -6.55
C LEU A 162 -0.10 24.50 -6.03
N ASP A 163 0.02 25.51 -6.90
CA ASP A 163 -0.03 26.93 -6.52
C ASP A 163 -1.10 27.74 -7.26
N LYS A 164 -1.97 27.06 -8.02
CA LYS A 164 -3.06 27.69 -8.77
C LYS A 164 -4.31 27.86 -7.90
N PRO A 165 -5.15 28.89 -8.10
CA PRO A 165 -6.35 29.13 -7.28
C PRO A 165 -7.33 27.96 -7.18
N THR A 166 -7.37 27.13 -8.21
CA THR A 166 -8.12 25.88 -8.25
C THR A 166 -7.29 24.84 -8.97
N GLY A 167 -7.47 23.58 -8.61
CA GLY A 167 -6.84 22.50 -9.35
C GLY A 167 -7.37 21.14 -8.93
N THR A 168 -6.82 20.12 -9.56
CA THR A 168 -7.19 18.73 -9.36
C THR A 168 -5.93 17.88 -9.34
N PHE A 169 -5.91 16.85 -8.50
CA PHE A 169 -4.87 15.85 -8.47
C PHE A 169 -5.49 14.48 -8.20
N LYS A 170 -4.80 13.43 -8.63
CA LYS A 170 -5.31 12.07 -8.62
C LYS A 170 -4.18 11.08 -8.33
N THR A 171 -4.55 9.89 -7.87
CA THR A 171 -3.61 8.77 -7.83
C THR A 171 -3.06 8.46 -9.23
N PRO A 172 -1.89 7.84 -9.34
CA PRO A 172 -1.42 7.32 -10.62
C PRO A 172 -2.47 6.39 -11.22
N ASN A 173 -2.45 6.24 -12.54
CA ASN A 173 -3.32 5.36 -13.31
C ASN A 173 -4.83 5.68 -13.31
N TRP A 174 -5.28 6.63 -12.49
CA TRP A 174 -6.70 7.00 -12.44
C TRP A 174 -7.14 7.68 -13.76
N PRO A 175 -8.32 7.33 -14.32
CA PRO A 175 -9.32 6.38 -13.83
C PRO A 175 -9.21 4.98 -14.46
N ASP A 176 -8.19 4.76 -15.29
CA ASP A 176 -8.15 3.65 -16.25
C ASP A 176 -7.83 2.31 -15.57
N ARG A 177 -7.05 2.33 -14.48
CA ARG A 177 -6.68 1.15 -13.68
C ARG A 177 -6.28 1.56 -12.26
N ASP A 178 -6.17 0.57 -11.38
CA ASP A 178 -5.74 0.73 -9.99
C ASP A 178 -4.41 1.47 -9.86
N TYR A 179 -4.22 2.14 -8.72
CA TYR A 179 -2.92 2.69 -8.37
C TYR A 179 -1.86 1.58 -8.21
N PRO A 180 -0.58 1.83 -8.51
CA PRO A 180 0.45 0.82 -8.32
C PRO A 180 0.76 0.56 -6.83
N ALA A 181 1.18 -0.66 -6.52
CA ALA A 181 1.73 -1.01 -5.21
C ALA A 181 3.11 -0.34 -4.99
N GLY A 182 3.41 0.01 -3.74
CA GLY A 182 4.70 0.55 -3.31
C GLY A 182 4.95 1.97 -3.78
N VAL A 183 3.91 2.79 -3.94
CA VAL A 183 4.01 4.16 -4.44
C VAL A 183 3.89 5.16 -3.29
N THR A 184 4.69 6.22 -3.35
CA THR A 184 4.53 7.39 -2.49
C THR A 184 4.30 8.63 -3.33
N CYS A 185 3.15 9.28 -3.12
CA CYS A 185 2.83 10.57 -3.73
C CYS A 185 2.80 11.66 -2.67
N VAL A 186 3.37 12.83 -2.97
CA VAL A 186 3.28 14.00 -2.08
C VAL A 186 2.89 15.23 -2.87
N TRP A 187 1.72 15.79 -2.57
CA TRP A 187 1.24 17.05 -3.13
C TRP A 187 1.33 18.15 -2.08
N GLN A 188 1.97 19.26 -2.44
CA GLN A 188 2.05 20.45 -1.59
C GLN A 188 1.24 21.58 -2.23
N ILE A 189 0.12 21.92 -1.60
CA ILE A 189 -0.75 23.01 -2.05
C ILE A 189 -0.36 24.29 -1.32
N ILE A 190 -0.04 25.35 -2.05
CA ILE A 190 0.41 26.63 -1.49
C ILE A 190 -0.43 27.76 -2.05
N ALA A 191 -1.28 28.31 -1.19
CA ALA A 191 -2.09 29.48 -1.45
C ALA A 191 -1.34 30.77 -1.08
N PRO A 192 -1.81 31.94 -1.56
CA PRO A 192 -1.42 33.24 -1.04
C PRO A 192 -1.65 33.34 0.48
N LYS A 193 -0.81 34.11 1.19
CA LYS A 193 -0.78 34.19 2.67
C LYS A 193 -2.13 34.54 3.35
N HIS A 194 -3.05 35.17 2.64
CA HIS A 194 -4.38 35.60 3.13
C HIS A 194 -5.52 34.66 2.72
N GLN A 195 -5.20 33.49 2.15
CA GLN A 195 -6.16 32.49 1.71
C GLN A 195 -5.95 31.17 2.47
N VAL A 196 -7.03 30.40 2.54
CA VAL A 196 -7.04 29.02 3.02
C VAL A 196 -7.38 28.09 1.86
N ILE A 197 -7.05 26.82 2.00
CA ILE A 197 -7.24 25.79 0.99
C ILE A 197 -8.40 24.91 1.43
N GLU A 198 -9.40 24.77 0.59
CA GLU A 198 -10.41 23.72 0.74
C GLU A 198 -10.08 22.57 -0.21
N LEU A 199 -10.05 21.36 0.34
CA LEU A 199 -9.79 20.11 -0.34
C LEU A 199 -11.04 19.23 -0.29
N LYS A 200 -11.40 18.65 -1.44
CA LYS A 200 -12.54 17.73 -1.56
C LYS A 200 -12.17 16.55 -2.45
N PHE A 201 -12.29 15.35 -1.90
CA PHE A 201 -12.21 14.12 -2.68
C PHE A 201 -13.57 13.87 -3.36
N GLU A 202 -13.58 13.75 -4.68
CA GLU A 202 -14.80 13.40 -5.43
C GLU A 202 -15.00 11.88 -5.42
N LYS A 203 -13.94 11.14 -5.73
CA LYS A 203 -13.87 9.68 -5.62
C LYS A 203 -12.73 9.31 -4.69
N PHE A 204 -12.92 8.25 -3.94
CA PHE A 204 -11.93 7.76 -2.98
C PHE A 204 -12.13 6.26 -2.76
N ASP A 205 -11.15 5.47 -3.19
CA ASP A 205 -11.06 4.04 -2.94
C ASP A 205 -9.60 3.64 -2.74
N VAL A 206 -9.23 3.43 -1.48
CA VAL A 206 -7.89 3.06 -1.03
C VAL A 206 -8.03 1.82 -0.17
N GLU A 207 -7.05 0.92 -0.16
CA GLU A 207 -7.12 -0.35 0.57
C GLU A 207 -7.68 -0.18 1.99
N ARG A 208 -8.71 -0.97 2.31
CA ARG A 208 -9.43 -0.84 3.58
C ARG A 208 -8.71 -1.57 4.70
N ASP A 209 -8.25 -0.82 5.70
CA ASP A 209 -7.83 -1.34 7.01
C ASP A 209 -8.51 -0.56 8.14
N ASN A 210 -8.75 -1.21 9.29
CA ASN A 210 -9.40 -0.54 10.43
C ASN A 210 -8.57 0.63 11.00
N TYR A 211 -7.26 0.62 10.75
CA TYR A 211 -6.31 1.62 11.23
C TYR A 211 -5.52 2.26 10.08
N CYS A 212 -5.92 2.01 8.83
CA CYS A 212 -5.23 2.47 7.62
C CYS A 212 -3.72 2.21 7.67
N ARG A 213 -3.30 1.00 8.05
CA ARG A 213 -1.88 0.65 8.26
C ARG A 213 -1.13 0.35 6.97
N TYR A 214 -1.84 -0.12 5.95
CA TYR A 214 -1.30 -0.49 4.65
C TYR A 214 -1.35 0.73 3.74
N ASP A 215 -2.39 0.85 2.92
CA ASP A 215 -2.56 2.03 2.07
C ASP A 215 -3.36 3.14 2.74
N TYR A 216 -2.95 4.38 2.52
CA TYR A 216 -3.65 5.53 3.07
C TYR A 216 -3.32 6.85 2.39
N VAL A 217 -4.24 7.81 2.57
CA VAL A 217 -4.02 9.23 2.33
C VAL A 217 -3.94 9.95 3.67
N ALA A 218 -2.82 10.60 3.95
CA ALA A 218 -2.64 11.47 5.09
C ALA A 218 -2.66 12.94 4.64
N VAL A 219 -3.37 13.78 5.39
CA VAL A 219 -3.47 15.22 5.13
C VAL A 219 -2.93 15.99 6.33
N PHE A 220 -2.07 16.96 6.08
CA PHE A 220 -1.35 17.73 7.11
C PHE A 220 -1.57 19.24 6.94
N ASN A 221 -1.80 19.93 8.05
CA ASN A 221 -1.82 21.40 8.09
C ASN A 221 -0.40 21.95 8.00
N GLY A 222 -0.05 22.62 6.89
CA GLY A 222 1.30 23.14 6.63
C GLY A 222 1.97 22.47 5.42
N GLY A 223 3.24 22.82 5.17
CA GLY A 223 4.02 22.33 4.04
C GLY A 223 4.91 21.11 4.31
N GLU A 224 4.76 20.44 5.45
CA GLU A 224 5.64 19.33 5.86
C GLU A 224 4.84 18.15 6.44
N ILE A 225 5.39 16.94 6.32
CA ILE A 225 4.87 15.74 6.99
C ILE A 225 5.17 15.89 8.48
N ASN A 226 4.14 16.10 9.28
CA ASN A 226 4.24 16.38 10.71
C ASN A 226 3.02 15.77 11.41
N ASP A 227 3.24 14.71 12.18
CA ASP A 227 2.14 13.98 12.82
C ASP A 227 1.36 14.82 13.84
N ALA A 228 1.98 15.81 14.47
CA ALA A 228 1.30 16.76 15.35
C ALA A 228 0.37 17.73 14.61
N LYS A 229 0.56 17.89 13.28
CA LYS A 229 -0.30 18.70 12.40
C LYS A 229 -1.12 17.86 11.43
N ARG A 230 -1.22 16.54 11.65
CA ARG A 230 -2.01 15.64 10.80
C ARG A 230 -3.49 15.88 11.05
N ILE A 231 -4.20 16.32 10.01
CA ILE A 231 -5.65 16.50 10.02
C ILE A 231 -6.35 15.14 10.07
N GLY A 232 -5.84 14.18 9.29
CA GLY A 232 -6.40 12.84 9.28
C GLY A 232 -5.61 11.87 8.42
N LYS A 233 -5.89 10.59 8.65
CA LYS A 233 -5.40 9.44 7.88
C LYS A 233 -6.62 8.69 7.37
N PHE A 234 -6.72 8.53 6.07
CA PHE A 234 -7.92 8.06 5.39
C PHE A 234 -7.60 6.86 4.50
N CYS A 235 -8.47 5.86 4.54
CA CYS A 235 -8.42 4.67 3.70
C CYS A 235 -9.85 4.09 3.57
N GLY A 236 -10.01 3.06 2.74
CA GLY A 236 -11.31 2.54 2.37
C GLY A 236 -11.94 3.31 1.21
N ASP A 237 -13.26 3.16 1.08
CA ASP A 237 -14.02 3.45 -0.14
C ASP A 237 -14.98 4.64 -0.02
N SER A 238 -14.82 5.40 1.06
CA SER A 238 -15.69 6.51 1.43
C SER A 238 -14.85 7.78 1.45
N PRO A 239 -15.14 8.76 0.58
CA PRO A 239 -14.39 10.00 0.57
C PRO A 239 -14.52 10.68 1.93
N PRO A 240 -13.42 11.21 2.49
CA PRO A 240 -13.50 11.96 3.73
C PRO A 240 -14.33 13.22 3.54
N ALA A 241 -14.82 13.77 4.65
CA ALA A 241 -15.49 15.07 4.62
C ALA A 241 -14.55 16.15 4.05
N PRO A 242 -15.07 17.21 3.39
CA PRO A 242 -14.25 18.30 2.88
C PRO A 242 -13.33 18.86 3.97
N ILE A 243 -12.06 19.04 3.63
CA ILE A 243 -11.02 19.50 4.55
C ILE A 243 -10.69 20.95 4.24
N VAL A 244 -10.57 21.79 5.27
CA VAL A 244 -10.14 23.18 5.12
C VAL A 244 -8.86 23.39 5.93
N SER A 245 -7.85 23.99 5.31
CA SER A 245 -6.58 24.30 5.97
C SER A 245 -6.71 25.47 6.97
N GLU A 246 -5.85 25.49 7.98
CA GLU A 246 -5.78 26.61 8.95
C GLU A 246 -5.06 27.85 8.39
N ARG A 247 -4.09 27.60 7.50
CA ARG A 247 -3.20 28.59 6.88
C ARG A 247 -3.17 28.38 5.37
N ASN A 248 -2.21 29.00 4.70
CA ASN A 248 -2.06 29.00 3.25
C ASN A 248 -1.30 27.78 2.70
N GLU A 249 -1.02 26.76 3.50
CA GLU A 249 -0.31 25.55 3.08
C GLU A 249 -1.04 24.30 3.54
N LEU A 250 -1.12 23.30 2.67
CA LEU A 250 -1.70 21.99 2.92
C LEU A 250 -0.86 20.92 2.22
N LEU A 251 -0.47 19.87 2.93
CA LEU A 251 0.31 18.76 2.38
C LEU A 251 -0.51 17.47 2.40
N ILE A 252 -0.50 16.76 1.27
CA ILE A 252 -1.22 15.51 1.08
C ILE A 252 -0.21 14.44 0.72
N GLN A 253 -0.17 13.36 1.49
CA GLN A 253 0.66 12.18 1.24
C GLN A 253 -0.23 10.99 0.95
N PHE A 254 -0.02 10.33 -0.19
CA PHE A 254 -0.58 9.00 -0.46
C PHE A 254 0.55 7.97 -0.40
N LEU A 255 0.30 6.87 0.31
CA LEU A 255 1.20 5.75 0.46
C LEU A 255 0.46 4.47 0.11
N SER A 256 1.06 3.64 -0.73
CA SER A 256 0.65 2.25 -0.95
C SER A 256 1.76 1.27 -0.54
N ASP A 257 1.37 0.16 0.06
CA ASP A 257 2.24 -0.94 0.44
C ASP A 257 2.52 -1.87 -0.77
N LEU A 258 3.24 -2.98 -0.56
CA LEU A 258 3.68 -3.85 -1.66
C LEU A 258 2.61 -4.82 -2.18
N SER A 259 1.36 -4.69 -1.73
CA SER A 259 0.24 -5.58 -2.04
C SER A 259 -1.08 -4.80 -2.15
N LEU A 260 -2.15 -5.49 -2.57
CA LEU A 260 -3.55 -5.02 -2.55
C LEU A 260 -3.78 -3.57 -3.00
N THR A 261 -4.04 -3.37 -4.29
CA THR A 261 -4.37 -2.07 -4.87
C THR A 261 -5.89 -1.83 -4.97
N ALA A 262 -6.28 -0.59 -5.27
CA ALA A 262 -7.67 -0.19 -5.54
C ALA A 262 -7.74 0.93 -6.59
N ASP A 263 -8.95 1.36 -6.97
CA ASP A 263 -9.20 2.39 -8.00
C ASP A 263 -8.48 3.73 -7.72
N GLY A 264 -8.21 4.03 -6.45
CA GLY A 264 -7.56 5.25 -6.01
C GLY A 264 -8.52 6.43 -5.85
N PHE A 265 -8.04 7.64 -6.09
CA PHE A 265 -8.84 8.84 -5.85
C PHE A 265 -8.59 9.94 -6.86
N ILE A 266 -9.59 10.83 -6.99
CA ILE A 266 -9.47 12.14 -7.62
C ILE A 266 -9.96 13.20 -6.64
N SER A 267 -9.16 14.24 -6.49
CA SER A 267 -9.37 15.29 -5.49
C SER A 267 -9.25 16.67 -6.12
N HIS A 268 -10.11 17.57 -5.69
CA HIS A 268 -10.17 18.95 -6.14
C HIS A 268 -9.86 19.88 -4.99
N TYR A 269 -9.12 20.93 -5.28
CA TYR A 269 -8.86 21.98 -4.31
C TYR A 269 -9.21 23.34 -4.87
N LYS A 270 -9.58 24.25 -3.97
CA LYS A 270 -9.73 25.67 -4.28
C LYS A 270 -9.29 26.56 -3.13
N PHE A 271 -8.76 27.71 -3.47
CA PHE A 271 -8.41 28.73 -2.49
C PHE A 271 -9.67 29.51 -2.10
N ARG A 272 -9.79 29.79 -0.82
CA ARG A 272 -10.86 30.60 -0.24
C ARG A 272 -10.25 31.75 0.56
N PRO A 273 -10.88 32.93 0.59
CA PRO A 273 -10.48 33.99 1.52
C PRO A 273 -10.54 33.48 2.95
N LYS A 274 -9.52 33.78 3.76
CA LYS A 274 -9.56 33.50 5.19
C LYS A 274 -10.63 34.40 5.81
N LYS A 275 -11.77 33.84 6.24
CA LYS A 275 -12.73 34.61 7.05
C LYS A 275 -12.02 35.04 8.33
N LEU A 276 -11.86 36.34 8.54
CA LEU A 276 -11.34 36.88 9.79
C LEU A 276 -12.34 36.57 10.91
N PRO A 277 -11.92 36.16 12.11
CA PRO A 277 -12.85 36.03 13.23
C PRO A 277 -13.44 37.41 13.52
N THR A 278 -14.74 37.57 13.28
CA THR A 278 -15.48 38.74 13.76
C THR A 278 -15.95 38.41 15.18
N THR A 279 -15.48 39.20 16.14
CA THR A 279 -15.77 39.07 17.57
C THR A 279 -17.25 39.38 17.84
N THR A 280 -17.89 38.44 18.56
CA THR A 280 -19.11 38.55 19.39
C THR A 280 -20.48 38.83 18.75
N ALA A 281 -21.32 37.80 18.74
CA ALA A 281 -22.77 37.92 18.98
C ALA A 281 -23.31 36.66 19.69
N PRO A 282 -24.38 36.76 20.52
CA PRO A 282 -24.80 35.75 21.50
C PRO A 282 -25.43 34.48 20.90
N PRO A 283 -25.65 33.41 21.70
CA PRO A 283 -25.85 32.06 21.20
C PRO A 283 -27.20 31.90 20.49
N ALA A 284 -27.15 31.49 19.23
CA ALA A 284 -28.33 31.06 18.49
C ALA A 284 -28.63 29.58 18.78
N THR A 285 -29.89 29.36 19.13
CA THR A 285 -30.53 28.14 19.60
C THR A 285 -30.26 26.91 18.72
N THR A 286 -29.97 25.80 19.37
CA THR A 286 -29.79 24.46 18.80
C THR A 286 -31.00 24.04 17.97
N ALA A 287 -30.86 24.00 16.64
CA ALA A 287 -31.76 23.25 15.78
C ALA A 287 -31.25 21.80 15.65
N VAL A 288 -32.12 20.85 15.98
CA VAL A 288 -31.89 19.41 15.88
C VAL A 288 -31.63 19.03 14.41
N PRO A 289 -30.61 18.20 14.09
CA PRO A 289 -30.43 17.72 12.74
C PRO A 289 -31.55 16.74 12.38
N THR A 290 -32.38 17.12 11.42
CA THR A 290 -33.36 16.23 10.80
C THR A 290 -32.63 15.20 9.94
N THR A 291 -32.66 13.95 10.37
CA THR A 291 -32.20 12.79 9.58
C THR A 291 -33.14 12.59 8.39
N THR A 292 -32.76 13.09 7.22
CA THR A 292 -33.42 12.70 5.97
C THR A 292 -33.06 11.25 5.64
N ASN A 293 -33.98 10.35 5.99
CA ASN A 293 -34.02 8.97 5.52
C ASN A 293 -34.22 8.93 4.00
N LEU A 294 -33.12 9.04 3.23
CA LEU A 294 -33.14 8.75 1.80
C LEU A 294 -33.12 7.23 1.62
N LYS A 295 -34.26 6.67 1.19
CA LYS A 295 -34.34 5.30 0.67
C LYS A 295 -33.38 5.18 -0.52
N PRO A 296 -32.46 4.19 -0.55
CA PRO A 296 -31.57 3.98 -1.68
C PRO A 296 -32.39 3.61 -2.92
N THR A 297 -32.14 4.30 -4.04
CA THR A 297 -32.70 3.95 -5.35
C THR A 297 -31.99 2.73 -5.95
N VAL A 298 -32.71 1.95 -6.76
CA VAL A 298 -32.25 0.69 -7.40
C VAL A 298 -30.90 0.85 -8.12
N ALA A 299 -30.65 2.01 -8.73
CA ALA A 299 -29.39 2.33 -9.42
C ALA A 299 -28.16 2.40 -8.48
N LEU A 300 -28.34 2.86 -7.24
CA LEU A 300 -27.27 2.92 -6.24
C LEU A 300 -26.95 1.53 -5.66
N CYS A 301 -27.93 0.62 -5.64
CA CYS A 301 -27.75 -0.79 -5.25
C CYS A 301 -26.92 -1.55 -6.29
N GLN A 302 -27.25 -1.39 -7.58
CA GLN A 302 -26.51 -2.02 -8.68
C GLN A 302 -25.05 -1.53 -8.77
N GLN A 303 -24.78 -0.28 -8.39
CA GLN A 303 -23.42 0.27 -8.36
C GLN A 303 -22.57 -0.28 -7.19
N LYS A 304 -23.19 -0.56 -6.03
CA LYS A 304 -22.50 -1.18 -4.88
C LYS A 304 -22.29 -2.68 -5.04
N CYS A 305 -23.21 -3.36 -5.74
CA CYS A 305 -23.10 -4.79 -6.06
C CYS A 305 -22.18 -5.09 -7.26
N LYS A 306 -21.64 -4.06 -7.94
CA LYS A 306 -20.66 -4.19 -9.04
C LYS A 306 -19.22 -4.43 -8.58
N ARG A 307 -18.91 -4.21 -7.30
CA ARG A 307 -17.57 -4.40 -6.70
C ARG A 307 -17.26 -5.90 -6.54
N THR A 308 -16.00 -6.32 -6.54
CA THR A 308 -15.59 -7.71 -6.26
C THR A 308 -14.85 -7.77 -4.91
N GLY A 309 -15.15 -8.74 -4.04
CA GLY A 309 -14.34 -9.01 -2.83
C GLY A 309 -14.80 -8.42 -1.48
N THR A 310 -15.81 -7.54 -1.43
CA THR A 310 -16.38 -7.02 -0.16
C THR A 310 -17.47 -7.94 0.41
N LEU A 311 -17.79 -7.87 1.71
CA LEU A 311 -18.89 -8.67 2.28
C LEU A 311 -20.23 -8.35 1.61
N GLU A 312 -20.47 -7.08 1.31
CA GLU A 312 -21.67 -6.57 0.66
C GLU A 312 -21.76 -7.00 -0.80
N SER A 313 -20.68 -6.91 -1.56
CA SER A 313 -20.67 -7.37 -2.95
C SER A 313 -20.79 -8.88 -3.05
N ASN A 314 -20.13 -9.62 -2.15
CA ASN A 314 -20.26 -11.07 -2.07
C ASN A 314 -21.67 -11.47 -1.63
N TYR A 315 -22.32 -10.69 -0.75
CA TYR A 315 -23.72 -10.86 -0.40
C TYR A 315 -24.65 -10.62 -1.61
N CYS A 316 -24.39 -9.58 -2.40
CA CYS A 316 -25.16 -9.27 -3.61
C CYS A 316 -25.02 -10.38 -4.66
N SER A 317 -23.79 -10.77 -4.98
CA SER A 317 -23.46 -11.70 -6.07
C SER A 317 -23.81 -13.15 -5.77
N SER A 318 -23.97 -13.52 -4.50
CA SER A 318 -24.27 -14.88 -4.08
C SER A 318 -25.76 -15.19 -4.15
N ASN A 319 -26.15 -16.40 -4.59
CA ASN A 319 -27.53 -16.88 -4.50
C ASN A 319 -27.92 -17.20 -3.06
N PHE A 320 -26.98 -17.70 -2.27
CA PHE A 320 -27.21 -18.05 -0.87
C PHE A 320 -26.18 -17.40 0.05
N VAL A 321 -26.61 -17.09 1.27
CA VAL A 321 -25.79 -16.55 2.36
C VAL A 321 -26.27 -17.16 3.66
N ILE A 322 -25.42 -17.98 4.26
CA ILE A 322 -25.67 -18.64 5.54
C ILE A 322 -24.50 -18.42 6.50
N THR A 323 -24.79 -18.50 7.79
CA THR A 323 -23.76 -18.66 8.81
C THR A 323 -23.94 -19.99 9.50
N GLY A 324 -22.85 -20.69 9.77
CA GLY A 324 -22.94 -22.01 10.37
C GLY A 324 -21.63 -22.60 10.84
N THR A 325 -21.74 -23.64 11.65
CA THR A 325 -20.61 -24.42 12.15
C THR A 325 -20.31 -25.57 11.21
N ILE A 326 -19.05 -25.78 10.88
CA ILE A 326 -18.64 -26.91 10.03
C ILE A 326 -18.66 -28.20 10.84
N ILE A 327 -19.52 -29.15 10.46
CA ILE A 327 -19.68 -30.44 11.16
C ILE A 327 -18.74 -31.49 10.58
N THR A 328 -18.58 -31.51 9.26
CA THR A 328 -17.74 -32.47 8.54
C THR A 328 -16.96 -31.76 7.45
N THR A 329 -15.77 -32.29 7.12
CA THR A 329 -14.92 -31.81 6.03
C THR A 329 -14.27 -33.00 5.35
N LEU A 330 -14.39 -33.08 4.03
CA LEU A 330 -13.77 -34.11 3.20
C LEU A 330 -13.11 -33.44 1.99
N SER A 331 -11.80 -33.59 1.84
CA SER A 331 -11.06 -33.05 0.69
C SER A 331 -10.94 -34.09 -0.41
N ARG A 332 -11.40 -33.77 -1.63
CA ARG A 332 -11.29 -34.64 -2.81
C ARG A 332 -11.02 -33.81 -4.06
N GLY A 333 -9.98 -34.14 -4.82
CA GLY A 333 -9.69 -33.52 -6.13
C GLY A 333 -9.48 -32.01 -6.10
N GLY A 334 -8.84 -31.47 -5.06
CA GLY A 334 -8.62 -30.02 -4.90
C GLY A 334 -9.87 -29.21 -4.52
N SER A 335 -10.95 -29.88 -4.12
CA SER A 335 -12.16 -29.28 -3.56
C SER A 335 -12.43 -29.82 -2.16
N VAL A 336 -13.10 -29.02 -1.34
CA VAL A 336 -13.51 -29.39 0.02
C VAL A 336 -15.02 -29.53 0.07
N TYR A 337 -15.50 -30.71 0.44
CA TYR A 337 -16.90 -31.00 0.72
C TYR A 337 -17.14 -30.90 2.21
N ALA A 338 -18.15 -30.14 2.63
CA ALA A 338 -18.44 -29.95 4.05
C ALA A 338 -19.95 -29.96 4.33
N THR A 339 -20.34 -30.49 5.49
CA THR A 339 -21.69 -30.32 6.03
C THR A 339 -21.66 -29.20 7.06
N VAL A 340 -22.57 -28.25 6.92
CA VAL A 340 -22.67 -27.05 7.77
C VAL A 340 -23.93 -27.16 8.63
N SER A 341 -23.80 -27.00 9.94
CA SER A 341 -24.94 -26.75 10.84
C SER A 341 -25.29 -25.28 10.77
N ILE A 342 -26.48 -24.95 10.26
CA ILE A 342 -26.87 -23.57 9.99
C ILE A 342 -27.28 -22.89 11.31
N ILE A 343 -26.64 -21.76 11.60
CA ILE A 343 -26.98 -20.86 12.71
C ILE A 343 -28.01 -19.82 12.24
N ASN A 344 -27.77 -19.17 11.10
CA ASN A 344 -28.69 -18.20 10.50
C ASN A 344 -28.70 -18.30 8.98
N VAL A 345 -29.88 -18.06 8.39
CA VAL A 345 -30.08 -17.86 6.96
C VAL A 345 -30.36 -16.39 6.68
N TYR A 346 -29.54 -15.81 5.80
CA TYR A 346 -29.65 -14.42 5.37
C TYR A 346 -30.11 -14.31 3.92
N LYS A 347 -29.77 -15.28 3.08
CA LYS A 347 -30.25 -15.44 1.71
C LYS A 347 -30.31 -16.93 1.43
N GLU A 348 -31.49 -17.45 1.10
CA GLU A 348 -31.67 -18.88 0.87
C GLU A 348 -31.46 -19.25 -0.60
N GLY A 349 -32.00 -18.44 -1.52
CA GLY A 349 -31.99 -18.77 -2.94
C GLY A 349 -32.76 -20.07 -3.19
N THR A 350 -32.14 -21.02 -3.89
CA THR A 350 -32.65 -22.38 -4.15
C THR A 350 -31.88 -23.46 -3.37
N LEU A 351 -31.18 -23.06 -2.30
CA LEU A 351 -30.31 -23.97 -1.54
C LEU A 351 -31.14 -25.07 -0.85
N ALA A 352 -30.76 -26.34 -1.06
CA ALA A 352 -31.38 -27.47 -0.39
C ALA A 352 -30.93 -27.54 1.08
N ILE A 353 -31.77 -27.05 2.00
CA ILE A 353 -31.56 -27.13 3.45
C ILE A 353 -32.24 -28.39 3.99
N GLN A 354 -31.45 -29.26 4.64
CA GLN A 354 -31.93 -30.45 5.32
C GLN A 354 -32.31 -30.10 6.76
N GLN A 355 -33.56 -30.33 7.13
CA GLN A 355 -34.07 -30.08 8.47
C GLN A 355 -34.35 -31.39 9.20
N ALA A 356 -33.76 -31.56 10.38
CA ALA A 356 -33.99 -32.69 11.28
C ALA A 356 -34.39 -32.16 12.66
N GLY A 357 -35.68 -32.10 12.93
CA GLY A 357 -36.20 -31.43 14.13
C GLY A 357 -35.90 -29.93 14.13
N LYS A 358 -35.17 -29.45 15.15
CA LYS A 358 -34.77 -28.04 15.27
C LYS A 358 -33.45 -27.70 14.57
N THR A 359 -32.72 -28.69 14.06
CA THR A 359 -31.42 -28.46 13.40
C THR A 359 -31.60 -28.36 11.90
N MET A 360 -30.95 -27.35 11.32
CA MET A 360 -30.87 -27.14 9.87
C MET A 360 -29.44 -27.40 9.42
N SER A 361 -29.27 -28.06 8.29
CA SER A 361 -27.94 -28.33 7.72
C SER A 361 -27.94 -28.20 6.21
N ALA A 362 -26.79 -27.82 5.65
CA ALA A 362 -26.57 -27.77 4.21
C ALA A 362 -25.23 -28.42 3.86
N LYS A 363 -25.19 -29.11 2.71
CA LYS A 363 -23.96 -29.62 2.13
C LYS A 363 -23.37 -28.57 1.18
N ILE A 364 -22.10 -28.25 1.37
CA ILE A 364 -21.37 -27.28 0.57
C ILE A 364 -20.17 -27.92 -0.12
N MET A 365 -19.87 -27.46 -1.32
CA MET A 365 -18.64 -27.76 -2.06
C MET A 365 -17.86 -26.46 -2.27
N ALA A 366 -16.71 -26.35 -1.61
CA ALA A 366 -15.78 -25.23 -1.78
C ALA A 366 -14.68 -25.63 -2.77
N VAL A 367 -14.66 -24.96 -3.93
CA VAL A 367 -13.62 -25.13 -4.96
C VAL A 367 -12.44 -24.28 -4.54
N CYS A 368 -11.35 -24.88 -4.05
CA CYS A 368 -10.17 -24.08 -3.74
C CYS A 368 -8.82 -24.81 -3.82
N LYS A 369 -7.95 -24.31 -4.71
CA LYS A 369 -6.58 -24.81 -4.87
C LYS A 369 -5.60 -24.33 -3.79
N GLN A 370 -5.84 -23.19 -3.11
CA GLN A 370 -4.90 -22.57 -2.14
C GLN A 370 -5.59 -21.76 -0.99
N CYS A 371 -6.80 -22.12 -0.55
CA CYS A 371 -7.50 -21.36 0.50
C CYS A 371 -7.05 -21.77 1.91
N PRO A 372 -7.10 -20.85 2.90
CA PRO A 372 -7.04 -21.25 4.30
C PRO A 372 -8.12 -22.30 4.59
N LEU A 373 -7.69 -23.44 5.17
CA LEU A 373 -8.50 -24.63 5.36
C LEU A 373 -9.80 -24.32 6.13
N ILE A 374 -10.95 -24.70 5.55
CA ILE A 374 -12.22 -24.79 6.28
C ILE A 374 -12.05 -25.87 7.36
N ARG A 375 -12.01 -25.47 8.63
CA ARG A 375 -11.83 -26.39 9.76
C ARG A 375 -13.15 -26.77 10.40
N ARG A 376 -13.30 -28.05 10.71
CA ARG A 376 -14.38 -28.61 11.55
C ARG A 376 -14.45 -27.88 12.89
N GLY A 377 -15.66 -27.60 13.36
CA GLY A 377 -15.93 -26.96 14.66
C GLY A 377 -15.86 -25.44 14.67
N LEU A 378 -15.44 -24.80 13.58
CA LEU A 378 -15.45 -23.34 13.47
C LEU A 378 -16.70 -22.81 12.77
N ASN A 379 -17.05 -21.56 13.11
CA ASN A 379 -18.18 -20.85 12.54
C ASN A 379 -17.73 -20.03 11.34
N TYR A 380 -18.46 -20.11 10.24
CA TYR A 380 -18.18 -19.34 9.04
C TYR A 380 -19.40 -18.61 8.51
N ILE A 381 -19.13 -17.52 7.80
CA ILE A 381 -20.05 -16.92 6.84
C ILE A 381 -19.74 -17.54 5.50
N ILE A 382 -20.76 -18.12 4.86
CA ILE A 382 -20.62 -18.88 3.62
C ILE A 382 -21.54 -18.24 2.60
N MET A 383 -20.92 -17.81 1.50
CA MET A 383 -21.59 -17.13 0.38
C MET A 383 -21.22 -17.86 -0.91
N GLY A 384 -22.19 -18.07 -1.79
CA GLY A 384 -21.90 -18.71 -3.07
C GLY A 384 -23.11 -18.87 -3.98
N GLN A 385 -22.94 -19.73 -4.97
CA GLN A 385 -23.98 -20.06 -5.95
C GLN A 385 -24.63 -21.39 -5.56
N VAL A 386 -25.87 -21.60 -5.97
CA VAL A 386 -26.54 -22.90 -5.86
C VAL A 386 -26.50 -23.55 -7.25
N ASP A 387 -26.08 -24.80 -7.34
CA ASP A 387 -26.14 -25.55 -8.61
C ASP A 387 -27.56 -26.06 -8.91
N GLU A 388 -27.75 -26.65 -10.09
CA GLU A 388 -29.06 -27.15 -10.54
C GLU A 388 -29.63 -28.26 -9.65
N ASP A 389 -28.77 -28.97 -8.90
CA ASP A 389 -29.14 -30.01 -7.95
C ASP A 389 -29.43 -29.45 -6.53
N GLY A 390 -29.45 -28.12 -6.37
CA GLY A 390 -29.69 -27.47 -5.07
C GLY A 390 -28.48 -27.48 -4.13
N ARG A 391 -27.28 -27.85 -4.60
CA ARG A 391 -26.06 -27.92 -3.80
C ARG A 391 -25.35 -26.58 -3.77
N ALA A 392 -24.87 -26.19 -2.60
CA ALA A 392 -24.09 -24.98 -2.43
C ALA A 392 -22.68 -25.14 -3.03
N LYS A 393 -22.32 -24.26 -3.97
CA LYS A 393 -21.00 -24.17 -4.57
C LYS A 393 -20.34 -22.83 -4.21
N VAL A 394 -19.19 -22.92 -3.57
CA VAL A 394 -18.36 -21.77 -3.21
C VAL A 394 -17.14 -21.72 -4.12
N LEU A 395 -17.03 -20.68 -4.94
CA LEU A 395 -15.90 -20.45 -5.85
C LEU A 395 -14.75 -19.75 -5.11
N PRO A 396 -13.51 -19.74 -5.63
CA PRO A 396 -12.38 -19.04 -5.01
C PRO A 396 -12.62 -17.55 -4.74
N ASN A 397 -13.41 -16.90 -5.61
CA ASN A 397 -13.78 -15.48 -5.48
C ASN A 397 -15.01 -15.28 -4.57
N ASN A 398 -15.67 -16.37 -4.17
CA ASN A 398 -16.83 -16.37 -3.28
C ASN A 398 -16.34 -16.67 -1.86
N TYR A 399 -16.79 -15.87 -0.92
CA TYR A 399 -16.10 -15.71 0.35
C TYR A 399 -16.52 -16.75 1.39
N VAL A 400 -15.50 -17.35 2.03
CA VAL A 400 -15.64 -18.09 3.29
C VAL A 400 -14.81 -17.37 4.34
N MET A 401 -15.46 -16.81 5.36
CA MET A 401 -14.77 -16.12 6.47
C MET A 401 -15.18 -16.63 7.82
N SER A 402 -14.28 -16.52 8.80
CA SER A 402 -14.65 -16.76 10.20
C SER A 402 -15.80 -15.85 10.64
N PHE A 403 -16.85 -16.44 11.18
CA PHE A 403 -17.98 -15.71 11.74
C PHE A 403 -17.65 -15.24 13.16
N LYS A 404 -17.73 -13.93 13.40
CA LYS A 404 -17.62 -13.31 14.72
C LYS A 404 -18.92 -12.58 15.06
N ALA A 405 -19.23 -12.40 16.35
CA ALA A 405 -20.46 -11.73 16.80
C ALA A 405 -20.66 -10.34 16.18
N LYS A 406 -19.57 -9.58 15.94
CA LYS A 406 -19.62 -8.27 15.26
C LYS A 406 -20.13 -8.34 13.81
N ASN A 407 -19.95 -9.47 13.13
CA ASN A 407 -20.44 -9.65 11.76
C ASN A 407 -21.97 -9.79 11.70
N GLN A 408 -22.61 -10.22 12.80
CA GLN A 408 -24.05 -10.44 12.84
C GLN A 408 -24.84 -9.14 12.66
N LYS A 409 -24.39 -8.03 13.27
CA LYS A 409 -25.01 -6.71 13.10
C LYS A 409 -24.97 -6.25 11.63
N MET A 410 -23.86 -6.51 10.96
CA MET A 410 -23.66 -6.14 9.55
C MET A 410 -24.53 -7.00 8.61
N LEU A 411 -24.54 -8.32 8.80
CA LEU A 411 -25.38 -9.23 8.02
C LEU A 411 -26.87 -9.02 8.24
N ASN A 412 -27.30 -8.69 9.47
CA ASN A 412 -28.69 -8.31 9.75
C ASN A 412 -29.09 -7.04 9.00
N THR A 413 -28.16 -6.07 8.89
CA THR A 413 -28.38 -4.85 8.11
C THR A 413 -28.47 -5.14 6.61
N LEU A 414 -27.73 -6.14 6.11
CA LEU A 414 -27.79 -6.55 4.70
C LEU A 414 -29.07 -7.33 4.39
N LYS A 415 -29.53 -8.17 5.32
CA LYS A 415 -30.80 -8.90 5.20
C LYS A 415 -32.01 -7.98 5.02
N THR A 416 -32.00 -6.82 5.65
CA THR A 416 -33.10 -5.85 5.59
C THR A 416 -32.97 -4.88 4.42
N LYS A 417 -31.81 -4.84 3.74
CA LYS A 417 -31.62 -4.10 2.50
C LYS A 417 -32.19 -4.91 1.35
N ARG A 418 -33.39 -4.56 0.91
CA ARG A 418 -33.88 -4.94 -0.41
C ARG A 418 -33.28 -3.97 -1.43
N CYS A 419 -32.36 -4.46 -2.26
CA CYS A 419 -32.42 -4.11 -3.66
C CYS A 419 -33.66 -4.84 -4.23
#